data_AF-A0A9E9M037-F1
#
_entry.id   AF-A0A9E9M037-F1
#
_cell.length_a   1.000
_cell.length_b   1.000
_cell.length_c   1.000
_cell.angle_alpha   90.00
_cell.angle_beta   90.00
_cell.angle_gamma   90.00
#
_symmetry.space_group_name_H-M   'P 1'
#
loop_
_entity.id
_entity.type
_entity.pdbx_description
1 polymer ?
#
loop_
_entity_poly.entity_id
_entity_poly.type
_entity_poly.pdbx_seq_one_letter_code
_entity_poly.pdbx_strand_id
1 'polypeptide(L)'
;MRSESRSQASAHKTPAKRGFAAMSKERQREISSMGGRAAHAQGKAHVFTSEAARIAGRKGGAAVSRNRAHMAAIGRKGGENSRSGKSRESA
;
A
#
# COMPACT_ATOMS: atom_id res chain seq x y z
N MET A 1 51.58 -31.12 27.11
CA MET A 1 51.35 -30.27 25.92
C MET A 1 50.06 -29.49 26.12
N ARG A 2 50.16 -28.18 26.40
CA ARG A 2 49.03 -27.24 26.43
C ARG A 2 48.90 -26.60 25.06
N SER A 3 47.70 -26.57 24.49
CA SER A 3 47.25 -25.48 23.62
C SER A 3 45.79 -25.71 23.20
N GLU A 4 44.86 -25.16 23.98
CA GLU A 4 43.53 -24.84 23.49
C GLU A 4 43.65 -23.64 22.54
N SER A 5 43.45 -23.87 21.24
CA SER A 5 43.39 -22.78 20.26
C SER A 5 42.01 -22.13 20.30
N ARG A 6 41.92 -21.06 21.09
CA ARG A 6 40.84 -20.07 21.08
C ARG A 6 41.06 -19.11 19.91
N SER A 7 40.10 -18.94 19.01
CA SER A 7 39.94 -17.76 18.14
C SER A 7 38.58 -17.83 17.43
N GLN A 8 37.52 -17.39 18.12
CA GLN A 8 36.83 -16.12 17.85
C GLN A 8 36.03 -16.10 16.55
N ALA A 9 34.76 -16.49 16.66
CA ALA A 9 33.71 -16.13 15.71
C ALA A 9 33.51 -14.61 15.73
N SER A 10 33.69 -13.97 14.57
CA SER A 10 33.34 -12.56 14.36
C SER A 10 31.81 -12.41 14.37
N ALA A 11 31.25 -12.28 15.56
CA ALA A 11 29.86 -11.87 15.76
C ALA A 11 29.69 -10.47 15.15
N HIS A 12 29.14 -10.41 13.94
CA HIS A 12 28.77 -9.17 13.28
C HIS A 12 27.74 -8.46 14.16
N LYS A 13 28.16 -7.42 14.88
CA LYS A 13 27.26 -6.60 15.69
C LYS A 13 26.27 -5.92 14.75
N THR A 14 25.00 -6.34 14.82
CA THR A 14 23.93 -5.59 14.19
C THR A 14 23.90 -4.19 14.80
N PRO A 15 23.89 -3.13 13.99
CA PRO A 15 23.89 -1.78 14.52
C PRO A 15 22.62 -1.56 15.35
N ALA A 16 22.79 -1.05 16.57
CA ALA A 16 21.68 -0.73 17.45
C ALA A 16 20.75 0.27 16.77
N LYS A 17 19.44 0.11 16.97
CA LYS A 17 18.42 1.04 16.47
C LYS A 17 18.72 2.43 17.02
N ARG A 18 18.65 3.44 16.15
CA ARG A 18 18.91 4.86 16.46
C ARG A 18 17.82 5.75 15.87
N GLY A 19 17.70 6.97 16.39
CA GLY A 19 16.76 7.98 15.88
C GLY A 19 15.31 7.51 15.94
N PHE A 20 14.56 7.75 14.85
CA PHE A 20 13.14 7.40 14.76
C PHE A 20 12.86 5.91 15.05
N ALA A 21 13.75 5.01 14.58
CA ALA A 21 13.61 3.58 14.78
C ALA A 21 13.90 3.12 16.23
N ALA A 22 14.54 3.96 17.05
CA ALA A 22 14.78 3.70 18.46
C ALA A 22 13.64 4.18 19.37
N MET A 23 12.73 5.02 18.86
CA MET A 23 11.61 5.56 19.64
C MET A 23 10.53 4.51 19.91
N SER A 24 9.67 4.77 20.89
CA SER A 24 8.46 3.98 21.11
C SER A 24 7.50 4.06 19.91
N LYS A 25 6.63 3.05 19.75
CA LYS A 25 5.68 3.00 18.62
C LYS A 25 4.69 4.16 18.67
N GLU A 26 4.30 4.57 19.87
CA GLU A 26 3.40 5.68 20.13
C GLU A 26 4.01 6.99 19.63
N ARG A 27 5.28 7.24 19.99
CA ARG A 27 6.03 8.43 19.56
C ARG A 27 6.25 8.44 18.05
N GLN A 28 6.57 7.29 17.46
CA GLN A 28 6.69 7.16 16.00
C GLN A 28 5.37 7.50 15.30
N ARG A 29 4.24 6.97 15.79
CA ARG A 29 2.92 7.24 15.22
C ARG A 29 2.56 8.73 15.31
N GLU A 30 2.84 9.35 16.44
CA GLU A 30 2.60 10.78 16.65
C GLU A 30 3.39 11.63 15.63
N ILE A 31 4.69 11.38 15.51
CA ILE A 31 5.57 12.08 14.56
C ILE A 31 5.15 11.83 13.11
N SER A 32 4.83 10.59 12.74
CA SER A 32 4.32 10.26 11.40
C SER A 32 3.01 11.01 11.11
N SER A 33 2.11 11.08 12.09
CA SER A 33 0.85 11.80 11.97
C SER A 33 1.07 13.30 11.80
N MET A 34 2.01 13.89 12.56
CA MET A 34 2.39 15.29 12.40
C MET A 34 3.01 15.56 11.03
N GLY A 35 3.91 14.68 10.55
CA GLY A 35 4.51 14.81 9.23
C GLY A 35 3.49 14.78 8.10
N GLY A 36 2.51 13.87 8.17
CA GLY A 36 1.42 13.80 7.21
C GLY A 36 0.56 15.08 7.20
N ARG A 37 0.16 15.57 8.37
CA ARG A 37 -0.59 16.83 8.49
C ARG A 37 0.21 18.02 7.95
N ALA A 38 1.50 18.09 8.26
CA ALA A 38 2.38 19.14 7.77
C ALA A 38 2.51 19.12 6.23
N ALA A 39 2.63 17.94 5.62
CA ALA A 39 2.72 17.80 4.17
C ALA A 39 1.44 18.30 3.45
N HIS A 40 0.26 18.03 4.03
CA HIS A 40 -1.01 18.58 3.54
C HIS A 40 -1.09 20.09 3.76
N ALA A 41 -0.73 20.60 4.93
CA ALA A 41 -0.73 22.03 5.23
C ALA A 41 0.23 22.83 4.34
N GLN A 42 1.39 22.26 3.99
CA GLN A 42 2.36 22.85 3.08
C GLN A 42 2.00 22.66 1.59
N GLY A 43 0.88 22.01 1.26
CA GLY A 43 0.47 21.74 -0.12
C GLY A 43 1.38 20.79 -0.90
N LYS A 44 2.26 20.05 -0.22
CA LYS A 44 3.16 19.06 -0.85
C LYS A 44 2.47 17.73 -1.10
N ALA A 45 1.46 17.41 -0.30
CA ALA A 45 0.69 16.18 -0.44
C ALA A 45 -0.47 16.34 -1.43
N HIS A 46 -0.76 15.28 -2.17
CA HIS A 46 -1.95 15.22 -3.02
C HIS A 46 -3.24 15.27 -2.19
N VAL A 47 -4.18 16.09 -2.64
CA VAL A 47 -5.51 16.22 -2.01
C VAL A 47 -6.51 15.39 -2.79
N PHE A 48 -7.24 14.53 -2.10
CA PHE A 48 -8.32 13.76 -2.69
C PHE A 48 -9.56 14.66 -2.84
N THR A 49 -9.70 15.30 -4.00
CA THR A 49 -10.88 16.07 -4.37
C THR A 49 -11.78 15.25 -5.29
N SER A 50 -13.09 15.52 -5.27
CA SER A 50 -14.04 14.86 -6.18
C SER A 50 -13.70 15.11 -7.66
N GLU A 51 -13.13 16.29 -7.97
CA GLU A 51 -12.66 16.62 -9.31
C GLU A 51 -11.45 15.77 -9.71
N ALA A 52 -10.44 15.65 -8.85
CA ALA A 52 -9.27 14.81 -9.10
C ALA A 52 -9.68 13.34 -9.30
N ALA A 53 -10.62 12.85 -8.49
CA ALA A 53 -11.17 11.50 -8.65
C ALA A 53 -11.88 11.33 -10.01
N ARG A 54 -12.66 12.31 -10.45
CA ARG A 54 -13.33 12.29 -11.77
C ARG A 54 -12.32 12.27 -12.92
N ILE A 55 -11.28 13.11 -12.85
CA ILE A 55 -10.22 13.19 -13.87
C ILE A 55 -9.45 11.86 -13.92
N ALA A 56 -9.07 11.32 -12.76
CA ALA A 56 -8.39 10.03 -12.67
C ALA A 56 -9.26 8.90 -13.23
N GLY A 57 -10.55 8.86 -12.88
CA GLY A 57 -11.51 7.89 -13.38
C GLY A 57 -11.68 7.99 -14.90
N ARG A 58 -11.81 9.20 -15.46
CA ARG A 58 -11.88 9.42 -16.91
C ARG A 58 -10.61 8.93 -17.61
N LYS A 59 -9.44 9.28 -17.10
CA LYS A 59 -8.14 8.88 -17.68
C LYS A 59 -7.95 7.37 -17.63
N GLY A 60 -8.26 6.75 -16.48
CA GLY A 60 -8.21 5.30 -16.31
C GLY A 60 -9.18 4.59 -17.26
N GLY A 61 -10.43 5.04 -17.29
CA GLY A 61 -11.47 4.53 -18.20
C GLY A 61 -11.05 4.60 -19.66
N ALA A 62 -10.54 5.74 -20.12
CA ALA A 62 -10.05 5.92 -21.48
C ALA A 62 -8.85 5.04 -21.83
N ALA A 63 -7.99 4.73 -20.85
CA ALA A 63 -6.86 3.83 -21.04
C ALA A 63 -7.33 2.37 -21.20
N VAL A 64 -8.23 1.91 -20.33
CA VAL A 64 -8.72 0.52 -20.35
C VAL A 64 -9.70 0.25 -21.50
N SER A 65 -10.46 1.25 -21.95
CA SER A 65 -11.49 1.09 -22.99
C SER A 65 -10.93 0.87 -24.40
N ARG A 66 -9.61 0.99 -24.60
CA ARG A 66 -8.97 0.78 -25.91
C ARG A 66 -9.11 -0.65 -26.42
N ASN A 67 -9.13 -1.64 -25.53
CA ASN A 67 -9.32 -3.04 -25.91
C ASN A 67 -10.78 -3.48 -25.71
N ARG A 68 -11.58 -3.30 -26.76
CA ARG A 68 -13.01 -3.64 -26.74
C ARG A 68 -13.27 -5.13 -26.44
N ALA A 69 -12.45 -6.04 -26.98
CA ALA A 69 -12.61 -7.47 -26.76
C ALA A 69 -12.39 -7.85 -25.29
N HIS A 70 -11.35 -7.31 -24.67
CA HIS A 70 -11.07 -7.49 -23.25
C HIS A 70 -12.19 -6.93 -22.36
N MET A 71 -12.69 -5.73 -22.68
CA MET A 71 -13.79 -5.12 -21.92
C MET A 71 -15.08 -5.92 -22.03
N ALA A 72 -15.38 -6.48 -23.21
CA ALA A 72 -16.53 -7.37 -23.39
C ALA A 72 -16.39 -8.66 -22.55
N ALA A 73 -15.19 -9.23 -22.45
CA ALA A 73 -14.92 -10.39 -21.61
C ALA A 73 -15.11 -10.09 -20.11
N ILE A 74 -14.59 -8.93 -19.63
CA ILE A 74 -14.82 -8.46 -18.26
C ILE A 74 -16.31 -8.27 -17.99
N GLY A 75 -17.03 -7.59 -18.88
CA GLY A 75 -18.46 -7.34 -18.75
C GLY A 75 -19.28 -8.63 -18.69
N ARG A 76 -18.95 -9.62 -19.54
CA ARG A 76 -19.58 -10.94 -19.52
C ARG A 76 -19.37 -11.64 -18.16
N LYS A 77 -18.13 -11.71 -17.70
CA LYS A 77 -17.76 -12.32 -16.41
C LYS A 77 -18.45 -11.62 -15.23
N GLY A 78 -18.53 -10.29 -15.25
CA GLY A 78 -19.27 -9.52 -14.24
C GLY A 78 -20.76 -9.82 -14.25
N GLY A 79 -21.36 -9.93 -15.44
CA GLY A 79 -22.77 -10.31 -15.62
C GLY A 79 -23.08 -11.70 -15.08
N GLU A 80 -22.24 -12.68 -15.38
CA GLU A 80 -22.36 -14.07 -14.89
C GLU A 80 -22.30 -14.14 -13.34
N ASN A 81 -21.38 -13.40 -12.72
CA ASN A 81 -21.26 -13.35 -11.26
C ASN A 81 -22.43 -12.63 -10.57
N SER A 82 -22.99 -11.60 -11.21
CA SER A 82 -24.13 -10.88 -10.65
C SER A 82 -25.45 -11.68 -10.71
N ARG A 83 -25.56 -12.63 -11.64
CA ARG A 83 -26.73 -13.51 -11.80
C ARG A 83 -26.73 -14.68 -10.84
N SER A 84 -25.56 -15.24 -10.52
CA SER A 84 -25.42 -16.35 -9.56
C SER A 84 -25.58 -15.93 -8.10
N GLY A 85 -25.48 -14.64 -7.78
CA GLY A 85 -25.82 -14.08 -6.47
C GLY A 85 -27.32 -13.95 -6.21
N LYS A 86 -28.11 -13.65 -7.25
CA LYS A 86 -29.58 -13.46 -7.14
C LYS A 86 -30.38 -14.77 -7.01
N SER A 87 -29.80 -15.91 -7.36
CA SER A 87 -30.48 -17.21 -7.26
C SER A 87 -30.40 -17.87 -5.88
N ARG A 88 -29.82 -17.20 -4.87
CA ARG A 88 -29.66 -17.74 -3.51
C ARG A 88 -30.57 -17.09 -2.44
N GLU A 89 -31.33 -16.06 -2.79
CA GLU A 89 -32.19 -15.30 -1.87
C GLU A 89 -33.68 -15.42 -2.24
N SER A 90 -34.06 -16.55 -2.83
CA SER A 90 -35.43 -16.86 -3.21
C SER A 90 -35.68 -18.35 -3.01
N ALA A 91 -35.66 -18.78 -1.75
CA ALA A 91 -36.12 -20.10 -1.29
C ALA A 91 -36.62 -19.95 0.16
#